data_AF-A0A317IQR3-F1
#
_entry.id   AF-A0A317IQR3-F1
#
_cell.length_a   1.000
_cell.length_b   1.000
_cell.length_c   1.000
_cell.angle_alpha   90.00
_cell.angle_beta   90.00
_cell.angle_gamma   90.00
#
_symmetry.space_group_name_H-M   'P 1'
#
loop_
_entity.id
_entity.type
_entity.pdbx_description
1 polymer ?
#
loop_
_entity_poly.entity_id
_entity_poly.type
_entity_poly.pdbx_seq_one_letter_code
_entity_poly.pdbx_strand_id
1 'polypeptide(L)'
;GNLIGPLLRAGIPQTAKLSPMPQFSDLSGQQIAALVRWIHYARAQGRYKELTEAKDARPGNTAQGKSYFAEKCASCHSASGDMAGIGKKYDAATLRQRFLWPKLLDQAPSWSANRLRDAKTTAARQRHQSLVENYSAADAANLTAFLETLR
;
A
#
# COMPACT_ATOMS: atom_id res chain seq x y z
N GLY A 1 6.72 -8.75 2.30
CA GLY A 1 7.74 -9.36 3.17
C GLY A 1 8.10 -10.72 2.62
N ASN A 2 9.38 -11.06 2.62
CA ASN A 2 9.91 -12.34 2.14
C ASN A 2 9.79 -13.49 3.16
N LEU A 3 9.28 -13.22 4.36
CA LEU A 3 9.25 -14.18 5.47
C LEU A 3 8.04 -15.12 5.46
N ILE A 4 6.92 -14.71 4.86
CA ILE A 4 5.67 -15.50 4.88
C ILE A 4 5.82 -16.81 4.10
N GLY A 5 6.47 -16.77 2.93
CA GLY A 5 6.68 -17.97 2.10
C GLY A 5 7.46 -19.07 2.83
N PRO A 6 8.66 -18.77 3.39
CA PRO A 6 9.40 -19.70 4.23
C PRO A 6 8.60 -20.19 5.44
N LEU A 7 7.84 -19.31 6.09
CA LEU A 7 7.00 -19.69 7.23
C LEU A 7 5.90 -20.70 6.85
N LEU A 8 5.24 -20.51 5.70
CA LEU A 8 4.25 -21.46 5.19
C LEU A 8 4.86 -22.82 4.84
N ARG A 9 6.13 -22.84 4.40
CA ARG A 9 6.88 -24.08 4.14
C ARG A 9 7.28 -24.81 5.42
N ALA A 10 7.71 -24.07 6.44
CA ALA A 10 8.16 -24.65 7.70
C ALA A 10 6.99 -25.06 8.62
N GLY A 11 5.87 -24.34 8.56
CA GLY A 11 4.83 -24.42 9.58
C GLY A 11 5.27 -23.82 10.92
N ILE A 12 4.37 -23.83 11.91
CA ILE A 12 4.70 -23.47 13.30
C ILE A 12 4.19 -24.61 14.21
N PRO A 13 5.03 -25.61 14.50
CA PRO A 13 4.61 -26.82 15.20
C PRO A 13 4.36 -26.63 16.71
N GLN A 14 4.76 -25.50 17.32
CA GLN A 14 4.73 -25.31 18.78
C GLN A 14 4.12 -23.99 19.25
N THR A 15 2.90 -23.65 18.83
CA THR A 15 2.13 -22.59 19.52
C THR A 15 1.29 -23.19 20.64
N ALA A 16 1.80 -23.22 21.87
CA ALA A 16 1.08 -23.82 23.01
C ALA A 16 -0.28 -23.16 23.37
N LYS A 17 -0.64 -22.04 22.74
CA LYS A 17 -1.90 -21.28 22.97
C LYS A 17 -2.76 -21.05 21.71
N LEU A 18 -2.31 -21.48 20.53
CA LEU A 18 -3.01 -21.35 19.24
C LEU A 18 -2.87 -22.69 18.51
N SER A 19 -3.91 -23.16 17.81
CA SER A 19 -3.82 -24.41 17.03
C SER A 19 -2.54 -24.42 16.18
N PRO A 20 -1.74 -25.52 16.20
CA PRO A 20 -0.51 -25.62 15.43
C PRO A 20 -0.76 -25.26 13.96
N MET A 21 0.12 -24.45 13.37
CA MET A 21 0.04 -24.16 11.94
C MET A 21 0.80 -25.27 11.19
N PRO A 22 0.13 -26.14 10.42
CA PRO A 22 0.82 -27.18 9.67
C PRO A 22 1.72 -26.58 8.58
N GLN A 23 2.68 -27.36 8.10
CA GLN A 23 3.39 -27.03 6.86
C GLN A 23 2.46 -27.18 5.65
N PHE A 24 2.64 -26.34 4.64
CA PHE A 24 1.92 -26.40 3.37
C PHE A 24 2.86 -26.92 2.26
N SER A 25 3.29 -28.17 2.39
CA SER A 25 4.25 -28.82 1.47
C SER A 25 3.64 -29.19 0.12
N ASP A 26 2.32 -29.37 0.08
CA ASP A 26 1.51 -29.70 -1.11
C ASP A 26 1.34 -28.52 -2.07
N LEU A 27 1.51 -27.28 -1.60
CA LEU A 27 1.41 -26.10 -2.45
C LEU A 27 2.65 -25.91 -3.34
N SER A 28 2.45 -25.62 -4.62
CA SER A 28 3.52 -25.18 -5.50
C SER A 28 4.09 -23.82 -5.07
N GLY A 29 5.31 -23.49 -5.52
CA GLY A 29 5.90 -22.16 -5.28
C GLY A 29 5.03 -21.01 -5.81
N GLN A 30 4.31 -21.22 -6.91
CA GLN A 30 3.38 -20.24 -7.47
C GLN A 30 2.15 -20.03 -6.57
N GLN A 31 1.60 -21.10 -5.99
CA GLN A 31 0.48 -21.01 -5.05
C GLN A 31 0.90 -20.31 -3.77
N ILE A 32 2.08 -20.62 -3.22
CA ILE A 32 2.62 -19.87 -2.07
C ILE A 32 2.79 -18.39 -2.41
N ALA A 33 3.38 -18.06 -3.56
CA ALA A 33 3.52 -16.66 -3.96
C ALA A 33 2.15 -15.96 -4.12
N ALA A 34 1.12 -16.66 -4.60
CA ALA A 34 -0.23 -16.13 -4.68
C ALA A 34 -0.84 -15.86 -3.29
N LEU A 35 -0.69 -16.79 -2.34
CA LEU A 35 -1.12 -16.60 -0.95
C LEU A 35 -0.40 -15.42 -0.29
N VAL A 36 0.93 -15.33 -0.45
CA VAL A 36 1.72 -14.20 0.08
C VAL A 36 1.22 -12.87 -0.48
N ARG A 37 0.96 -12.79 -1.80
CA ARG A 37 0.38 -11.59 -2.42
C ARG A 37 -1.00 -11.26 -1.85
N TRP A 38 -1.85 -12.26 -1.66
CA TRP A 38 -3.19 -12.05 -1.10
C TRP A 38 -3.15 -11.56 0.35
N ILE A 39 -2.26 -12.13 1.19
CA ILE A 39 -2.10 -11.69 2.58
C ILE A 39 -1.68 -10.22 2.63
N HIS A 40 -0.70 -9.82 1.81
CA HIS A 40 -0.28 -8.42 1.70
C HIS A 40 -1.43 -7.51 1.23
N TYR A 41 -2.15 -7.92 0.19
CA TYR A 41 -3.35 -7.21 -0.27
C TYR A 41 -4.40 -7.03 0.84
N ALA A 42 -4.72 -8.09 1.58
CA ALA A 42 -5.71 -8.06 2.66
C ALA A 42 -5.26 -7.13 3.81
N ARG A 43 -3.97 -7.17 4.18
CA ARG A 43 -3.40 -6.25 5.18
C ARG A 43 -3.46 -4.80 4.72
N ALA A 44 -3.10 -4.54 3.46
CA ALA A 44 -3.17 -3.20 2.88
C ALA A 44 -4.62 -2.68 2.86
N GLN A 45 -5.60 -3.52 2.52
CA GLN A 45 -7.03 -3.18 2.55
C GLN A 45 -7.53 -2.83 3.96
N GLY A 46 -7.19 -3.66 4.96
CA GLY A 46 -7.55 -3.38 6.35
C GLY A 46 -6.96 -2.06 6.83
N ARG A 47 -5.68 -1.83 6.52
CA ARG A 47 -4.98 -0.60 6.88
C ARG A 47 -5.51 0.62 6.13
N TYR A 48 -5.87 0.49 4.85
CA TYR A 48 -6.54 1.55 4.10
C TYR A 48 -7.82 1.99 4.80
N LYS A 49 -8.68 1.03 5.17
CA LYS A 49 -9.92 1.29 5.91
C LYS A 49 -9.65 2.06 7.20
N GLU A 50 -8.73 1.56 8.04
CA GLU A 50 -8.29 2.23 9.27
C GLU A 50 -7.86 3.68 9.04
N LEU A 51 -7.01 3.91 8.04
CA LEU A 51 -6.45 5.23 7.76
C LEU A 51 -7.47 6.20 7.17
N THR A 52 -8.48 5.70 6.45
CA THR A 52 -9.56 6.54 5.89
C THR A 52 -10.68 6.84 6.89
N GLU A 53 -10.93 5.93 7.84
CA GLU A 53 -11.99 6.07 8.84
C GLU A 53 -11.51 6.72 10.14
N ALA A 54 -10.19 6.96 10.29
CA ALA A 54 -9.61 7.63 11.44
C ALA A 54 -10.20 9.03 11.65
N LYS A 55 -11.12 9.15 12.62
CA LYS A 55 -11.86 10.38 12.95
C LYS A 55 -11.00 11.45 13.64
N ASP A 56 -9.89 11.04 14.26
CA ASP A 56 -8.99 11.89 15.06
C ASP A 56 -7.65 12.15 14.35
N ALA A 57 -7.69 12.44 13.05
CA ALA A 57 -6.48 12.90 12.38
C ALA A 57 -6.12 14.28 12.95
N ARG A 58 -5.14 14.32 13.87
CA ARG A 58 -4.44 15.57 14.22
C ARG A 58 -4.09 16.32 12.91
N PRO A 59 -4.17 17.66 12.91
CA PRO A 59 -3.70 18.44 11.77
C PRO A 59 -2.30 17.96 11.36
N GLY A 60 -2.11 17.63 10.08
CA GLY A 60 -0.85 17.12 9.59
C GLY A 60 0.24 18.20 9.62
N ASN A 61 1.49 17.77 9.78
CA ASN A 61 2.67 18.62 9.68
C ASN A 61 3.22 18.58 8.25
N THR A 62 3.10 19.69 7.53
CA THR A 62 3.58 19.84 6.15
C THR A 62 5.07 19.55 5.99
N ALA A 63 5.93 19.94 6.94
CA ALA A 63 7.37 19.70 6.85
C ALA A 63 7.70 18.20 6.98
N GLN A 64 7.05 17.51 7.91
CA GLN A 64 7.18 16.05 8.03
C GLN A 64 6.62 15.34 6.79
N GLY A 65 5.49 15.81 6.25
CA GLY A 65 4.92 15.27 5.02
C GLY A 65 5.86 15.42 3.82
N LYS A 66 6.54 16.57 3.71
CA LYS A 66 7.55 16.80 2.68
C LYS A 66 8.75 15.85 2.82
N SER A 67 9.26 15.64 4.05
CA SER A 67 10.34 14.69 4.30
C SER A 67 9.93 13.27 3.92
N TYR A 68 8.75 12.85 4.37
CA TYR A 68 8.22 11.53 4.04
C TYR A 68 8.05 11.35 2.52
N PHE A 69 7.52 12.36 1.83
CA PHE A 69 7.40 12.32 0.37
C PHE A 69 8.76 12.16 -0.30
N ALA A 70 9.77 12.91 0.14
CA ALA A 70 11.13 12.81 -0.39
C ALA A 70 11.73 11.40 -0.19
N GLU A 71 11.50 10.78 0.97
CA GLU A 71 12.06 9.47 1.31
C GLU A 71 11.33 8.30 0.65
N LYS A 72 10.00 8.36 0.54
CA LYS A 72 9.15 7.21 0.18
C LYS A 72 8.47 7.34 -1.18
N CYS A 73 8.26 8.56 -1.66
CA CYS A 73 7.48 8.82 -2.87
C CYS A 73 8.33 9.36 -4.02
N ALA A 74 9.38 10.13 -3.73
CA ALA A 74 10.14 10.89 -4.72
C ALA A 74 10.95 10.03 -5.70
N SER A 75 11.12 8.74 -5.42
CA SER A 75 11.71 7.79 -6.37
C SER A 75 10.84 7.53 -7.61
N CYS A 76 9.54 7.84 -7.53
CA CYS A 76 8.57 7.63 -8.62
C CYS A 76 7.76 8.89 -8.96
N HIS A 77 7.50 9.75 -7.98
CA HIS A 77 6.65 10.94 -8.11
C HIS A 77 7.45 12.23 -7.89
N SER A 78 7.21 13.27 -8.68
CA SER A 78 7.80 14.59 -8.51
C SER A 78 6.77 15.58 -7.99
N ALA A 79 7.11 16.29 -6.91
CA ALA A 79 6.27 17.34 -6.34
C ALA A 79 6.00 18.50 -7.34
N SER A 80 6.94 18.77 -8.24
CA SER A 80 6.83 19.78 -9.30
C SER A 80 6.45 19.21 -10.67
N GLY A 81 6.32 17.88 -10.78
CA GLY A 81 5.99 17.19 -12.01
C GLY A 81 4.57 16.66 -11.96
N ASP A 82 4.45 15.34 -11.85
CA ASP A 82 3.16 14.65 -11.89
C ASP A 82 2.26 14.94 -10.69
N MET A 83 2.82 15.34 -9.55
CA MET A 83 2.05 15.79 -8.37
C MET A 83 1.78 17.29 -8.34
N ALA A 84 2.26 18.07 -9.32
CA ALA A 84 2.05 19.51 -9.35
C ALA A 84 0.55 19.85 -9.46
N GLY A 85 0.11 20.82 -8.64
CA GLY A 85 -1.27 21.29 -8.61
C GLY A 85 -2.29 20.28 -8.07
N ILE A 86 -1.85 19.15 -7.50
CA ILE A 86 -2.78 18.16 -6.95
C ILE A 86 -3.61 18.74 -5.79
N GLY A 87 -3.03 19.64 -5.00
CA GLY A 87 -3.72 20.33 -3.90
C GLY A 87 -4.77 21.36 -4.36
N LYS A 88 -4.73 21.80 -5.63
CA LYS A 88 -5.82 22.58 -6.23
C LYS A 88 -6.97 21.70 -6.75
N LYS A 89 -6.68 20.44 -7.08
CA LYS A 89 -7.63 19.53 -7.75
C LYS A 89 -8.52 18.77 -6.79
N TYR A 90 -8.04 18.49 -5.59
CA TYR A 90 -8.70 17.61 -4.63
C TYR A 90 -8.67 18.19 -3.22
N ASP A 91 -9.74 17.97 -2.46
CA ASP A 91 -9.77 18.26 -1.03
C ASP A 91 -8.89 17.28 -0.22
N ALA A 92 -8.63 17.60 1.05
CA ALA A 92 -7.79 16.81 1.95
C ALA A 92 -8.22 15.33 2.02
N ALA A 93 -9.53 15.08 2.13
CA ALA A 93 -10.08 13.73 2.25
C ALA A 93 -9.84 12.92 0.98
N THR A 94 -10.09 13.53 -0.18
CA THR A 94 -9.87 12.92 -1.49
C THR A 94 -8.39 12.69 -1.76
N LEU A 95 -7.51 13.63 -1.41
CA LEU A 95 -6.05 13.46 -1.48
C LEU A 95 -5.62 12.25 -0.67
N ARG A 96 -6.07 12.18 0.59
CA ARG A 96 -5.78 11.07 1.50
C ARG A 96 -6.16 9.73 0.90
N GLN A 97 -7.40 9.60 0.43
CA GLN A 97 -7.86 8.35 -0.19
C GLN A 97 -7.06 7.99 -1.45
N ARG A 98 -6.73 8.98 -2.29
CA ARG A 98 -6.07 8.75 -3.58
C ARG A 98 -4.61 8.31 -3.47
N PHE A 99 -3.82 8.86 -2.55
CA PHE A 99 -2.44 8.40 -2.41
C PHE A 99 -2.36 7.08 -1.64
N LEU A 100 -3.29 6.82 -0.72
CA LEU A 100 -3.40 5.54 -0.04
C LEU A 100 -3.82 4.45 -1.02
N TRP A 101 -4.83 4.70 -1.86
CA TRP A 101 -5.31 3.72 -2.83
C TRP A 101 -5.52 4.34 -4.22
N PRO A 102 -4.46 4.43 -5.06
CA PRO A 102 -4.57 5.05 -6.37
C PRO A 102 -5.48 4.24 -7.30
N LYS A 103 -6.65 4.79 -7.64
CA LYS A 103 -7.65 4.12 -8.51
C LYS A 103 -7.08 3.68 -9.87
N LEU A 104 -6.09 4.38 -10.40
CA LEU A 104 -5.42 4.01 -11.65
C LEU A 104 -4.68 2.68 -11.55
N LEU A 105 -4.20 2.33 -10.35
CA LEU A 105 -3.53 1.06 -10.10
C LEU A 105 -4.51 -0.06 -9.78
N ASP A 106 -5.73 0.24 -9.33
CA ASP A 106 -6.74 -0.75 -8.89
C ASP A 106 -7.77 -1.12 -9.96
N GLN A 107 -7.53 -0.73 -11.22
CA GLN A 107 -8.46 -1.05 -12.30
C GLN A 107 -8.50 -2.56 -12.58
N ALA A 108 -9.73 -3.08 -12.78
CA ALA A 108 -9.95 -4.48 -13.09
C ALA A 108 -9.11 -4.93 -14.31
N PRO A 109 -8.68 -6.20 -14.37
CA PRO A 109 -8.04 -6.73 -15.56
C PRO A 109 -8.99 -6.59 -16.75
N SER A 110 -8.54 -6.01 -17.87
CA SER A 110 -9.23 -6.27 -19.14
C SER A 110 -8.62 -7.47 -19.81
N TRP A 111 -9.44 -8.15 -20.60
CA TRP A 111 -9.02 -9.19 -21.54
C TRP A 111 -8.06 -8.72 -22.65
N SER A 112 -7.67 -7.44 -22.68
CA SER A 112 -6.61 -7.00 -23.57
C SER A 112 -5.27 -7.63 -23.18
N ALA A 113 -4.58 -8.21 -24.16
CA ALA A 113 -3.27 -8.83 -23.98
C ALA A 113 -2.25 -7.87 -23.34
N ASN A 114 -2.37 -6.57 -23.62
CA ASN A 114 -1.53 -5.52 -23.04
C ASN A 114 -1.73 -5.38 -21.53
N ARG A 115 -2.97 -5.45 -21.02
CA ARG A 115 -3.23 -5.39 -19.56
C ARG A 115 -2.84 -6.67 -18.84
N LEU A 116 -3.02 -7.83 -19.48
CA LEU A 116 -2.60 -9.12 -18.91
C LEU A 116 -1.08 -9.20 -18.70
N ARG A 117 -0.30 -8.45 -19.48
CA ARG A 117 1.16 -8.39 -19.41
C ARG A 117 1.72 -7.11 -18.78
N ASP A 118 0.87 -6.29 -18.17
CA ASP A 118 1.29 -5.02 -17.56
C ASP A 118 2.01 -5.25 -16.21
N ALA A 119 3.27 -5.69 -16.32
CA ALA A 119 4.15 -5.90 -15.19
C ALA A 119 4.46 -4.59 -14.45
N LYS A 120 4.45 -3.46 -15.16
CA LYS A 120 4.76 -2.14 -14.59
C LYS A 120 3.67 -1.69 -13.62
N THR A 121 2.41 -1.71 -14.05
CA THR A 121 1.26 -1.37 -13.19
C THR A 121 1.12 -2.37 -12.05
N THR A 122 1.39 -3.66 -12.31
CA THR A 122 1.39 -4.69 -11.26
C THR A 122 2.45 -4.40 -10.19
N ALA A 123 3.68 -4.04 -10.58
CA ALA A 123 4.74 -3.69 -9.64
C ALA A 123 4.43 -2.39 -8.88
N ALA A 124 3.89 -1.36 -9.56
CA ALA A 124 3.48 -0.11 -8.94
C ALA A 124 2.38 -0.34 -7.88
N ARG A 125 1.37 -1.17 -8.21
CA ARG A 125 0.31 -1.56 -7.26
C ARG A 125 0.89 -2.24 -6.02
N GLN A 126 1.79 -3.21 -6.20
CA GLN A 126 2.43 -3.91 -5.09
C GLN A 126 3.25 -2.95 -4.20
N ARG A 127 3.98 -2.00 -4.80
CA ARG A 127 4.73 -0.98 -4.05
C ARG A 127 3.79 -0.09 -3.24
N HIS A 128 2.71 0.44 -3.84
CA HIS A 128 1.72 1.22 -3.11
C HIS A 128 1.08 0.42 -1.96
N GLN A 129 0.65 -0.82 -2.19
CA GLN A 129 0.10 -1.68 -1.13
C GLN A 129 1.08 -1.88 0.02
N SER A 130 2.37 -2.08 -0.28
CA SER A 130 3.41 -2.21 0.74
C SER A 130 3.61 -0.92 1.55
N LEU A 131 3.47 0.26 0.95
CA LEU A 131 3.50 1.54 1.68
C LEU A 131 2.28 1.65 2.58
N VAL A 132 1.10 1.30 2.08
CA VAL A 132 -0.16 1.35 2.85
C VAL A 132 -0.07 0.53 4.11
N GLU A 133 0.38 -0.72 4.04
CA GLU A 133 0.55 -1.60 5.20
C GLU A 133 1.36 -0.94 6.34
N ASN A 134 2.30 -0.06 5.99
CA ASN A 134 3.25 0.54 6.93
C ASN A 134 2.96 1.99 7.29
N TYR A 135 1.95 2.63 6.69
CA TYR A 135 1.55 3.98 7.09
C TYR A 135 1.04 4.00 8.54
N SER A 136 1.49 4.98 9.31
CA SER A 136 0.79 5.42 10.51
C SER A 136 -0.30 6.44 10.16
N ALA A 137 -1.22 6.68 11.09
CA ALA A 137 -2.22 7.74 10.94
C ALA A 137 -1.57 9.13 10.79
N ALA A 138 -0.43 9.34 11.46
CA ALA A 138 0.35 10.57 11.38
C ALA A 138 1.01 10.74 10.01
N ASP A 139 1.60 9.69 9.43
CA ASP A 139 2.21 9.75 8.10
C ASP A 139 1.17 10.16 7.06
N ALA A 140 -0.01 9.53 7.11
CA ALA A 140 -1.09 9.86 6.20
C ALA A 140 -1.60 11.29 6.40
N ALA A 141 -1.63 11.81 7.64
CA ALA A 141 -2.05 13.20 7.90
C ALA A 141 -0.99 14.21 7.41
N ASN A 142 0.28 13.95 7.71
CA ASN A 142 1.43 14.75 7.29
C ASN A 142 1.51 14.82 5.76
N LEU A 143 1.39 13.69 5.07
CA LEU A 143 1.38 13.64 3.61
C LEU A 143 0.21 14.40 3.02
N THR A 144 -1.01 14.25 3.53
CA THR A 144 -2.15 15.06 3.09
C THR A 144 -1.83 16.55 3.21
N ALA A 145 -1.35 16.99 4.37
CA ALA A 145 -1.01 18.40 4.61
C ALA A 145 0.09 18.93 3.70
N PHE A 146 1.04 18.08 3.28
CA PHE A 146 2.05 18.43 2.28
C PHE A 146 1.47 18.52 0.86
N LEU A 147 0.67 17.53 0.45
CA LEU A 147 0.09 17.51 -0.89
C LEU A 147 -0.89 18.68 -1.13
N GLU A 148 -1.57 19.15 -0.08
CA GLU A 148 -2.41 20.35 -0.13
C GLU A 148 -1.63 21.63 -0.48
N THR A 149 -0.32 21.69 -0.19
CA THR A 149 0.52 22.84 -0.55
C THR A 149 1.02 22.80 -1.99
N LEU A 150 0.91 21.65 -2.68
CA LEU A 150 1.29 21.48 -4.08
C LEU A 150 0.22 22.06 -5.00
N ARG A 151 0.21 23.39 -5.07
CA ARG A 151 -0.76 24.20 -5.80
C ARG A 151 -0.30 24.56 -7.20
#